data_AF-A0A1Q8VHX7-F1
#
_entry.id   AF-A0A1Q8VHX7-F1
#
_cell.length_a   1.000
_cell.length_b   1.000
_cell.length_c   1.000
_cell.angle_alpha   90.00
_cell.angle_beta   90.00
_cell.angle_gamma   90.00
#
_symmetry.space_group_name_H-M   'P 1'
#
loop_
_entity.id
_entity.type
_entity.pdbx_description
1 polymer ?
#
loop_
_entity_poly.entity_id
_entity_poly.type
_entity_poly.pdbx_seq_one_letter_code
_entity_poly.pdbx_strand_id
1 'polypeptide(L)'
;MPWWLALLNSSLGIVSAGFGVVTVLRPQALAPPGPDGRESRFYPAMYAARSIPLGLLVAVAVWLDPARPLTLLVLAASAAAQLGDTAIGVMYRLPGMAVFPLAVALVHLIGAVYLF
;
A
#
# COMPACT_ATOMS: atom_id res chain seq x y z
N MET A 1 -10.11 -17.15 5.08
CA MET A 1 -8.94 -16.69 5.87
C MET A 1 -9.30 -16.61 7.34
N PRO A 2 -8.37 -16.85 8.28
CA PRO A 2 -8.66 -16.71 9.70
C PRO A 2 -8.81 -15.22 10.06
N TRP A 3 -9.63 -14.93 11.06
CA TRP A 3 -10.00 -13.55 11.43
C TRP A 3 -8.79 -12.66 11.77
N TRP A 4 -7.73 -13.22 12.35
CA TRP A 4 -6.53 -12.46 12.71
C TRP A 4 -5.73 -12.03 11.47
N LEU A 5 -5.71 -12.85 10.39
CA LEU A 5 -5.12 -12.46 9.12
C LEU A 5 -5.98 -11.40 8.42
N ALA A 6 -7.30 -11.51 8.48
CA ALA A 6 -8.20 -10.49 7.96
C ALA A 6 -7.99 -9.15 8.67
N LEU A 7 -7.89 -9.18 10.01
CA LEU A 7 -7.61 -8.00 10.82
C LEU A 7 -6.25 -7.38 10.46
N LEU A 8 -5.20 -8.19 10.33
CA LEU A 8 -3.86 -7.69 10.01
C LEU A 8 -3.83 -7.06 8.60
N ASN A 9 -4.39 -7.75 7.59
CA ASN A 9 -4.49 -7.23 6.24
C ASN A 9 -5.31 -5.94 6.17
N SER A 10 -6.44 -5.90 6.87
CA SER A 10 -7.31 -4.72 6.94
C SER A 10 -6.60 -3.53 7.60
N SER A 11 -5.93 -3.76 8.72
CA SER A 11 -5.15 -2.74 9.43
C SER A 11 -4.05 -2.16 8.55
N LEU A 12 -3.27 -3.01 7.87
CA LEU A 12 -2.20 -2.56 6.98
C LEU A 12 -2.74 -1.89 5.72
N GLY A 13 -3.89 -2.32 5.20
CA GLY A 13 -4.61 -1.63 4.13
C GLY A 13 -4.98 -0.20 4.52
N ILE A 14 -5.57 -0.02 5.72
CA ILE A 14 -5.91 1.30 6.26
C ILE A 14 -4.67 2.17 6.45
N VAL A 15 -3.58 1.62 7.02
CA VAL A 15 -2.33 2.37 7.20
C VAL A 15 -1.76 2.80 5.85
N SER A 16 -1.78 1.93 4.84
CA SER A 16 -1.30 2.25 3.49
C SER A 16 -2.12 3.37 2.84
N ALA A 17 -3.45 3.31 2.94
CA ALA A 17 -4.32 4.38 2.50
C ALA A 17 -4.04 5.69 3.27
N GLY A 18 -3.78 5.61 4.57
CA GLY A 18 -3.37 6.74 5.41
C GLY A 18 -2.08 7.39 4.92
N PHE A 19 -1.06 6.61 4.55
CA PHE A 19 0.13 7.13 3.89
C PHE A 19 -0.25 7.87 2.60
N GLY A 20 -1.13 7.29 1.77
CA GLY A 20 -1.69 7.95 0.59
C GLY A 20 -2.29 9.33 0.86
N VAL A 21 -3.05 9.49 1.96
CA VAL A 21 -3.59 10.79 2.37
C VAL A 21 -2.47 11.76 2.78
N VAL A 22 -1.50 11.28 3.56
CA VAL A 22 -0.36 12.09 4.01
C VAL A 22 0.45 12.62 2.82
N THR A 23 0.59 11.86 1.74
CA THR A 23 1.33 12.31 0.54
C THR A 23 0.70 13.53 -0.10
N VAL A 24 -0.63 13.63 -0.09
CA VAL A 24 -1.37 14.77 -0.66
C VAL A 24 -1.31 15.98 0.27
N LEU A 25 -1.46 15.75 1.58
CA LEU A 25 -1.47 16.82 2.58
C LEU A 25 -0.08 17.38 2.85
N ARG A 26 0.95 16.54 2.78
CA ARG A 26 2.37 16.91 2.99
C ARG A 26 3.25 16.29 1.88
N PRO A 27 3.22 16.87 0.66
CA PRO A 27 4.01 16.39 -0.50
C PRO A 27 5.51 16.23 -0.20
N GLN A 28 6.05 17.12 0.65
CA GLN A 28 7.45 17.14 1.07
C GLN A 28 7.89 15.86 1.81
N ALA A 29 6.95 15.08 2.35
CA ALA A 29 7.26 13.81 3.01
C ALA A 29 7.76 12.72 2.03
N LEU A 30 7.53 12.90 0.72
CA LEU A 30 7.89 11.93 -0.32
C LEU A 30 8.77 12.47 -1.44
N ALA A 31 8.61 13.74 -1.81
CA ALA A 31 9.41 14.35 -2.88
C ALA A 31 10.14 15.58 -2.33
N PRO A 32 11.48 15.63 -2.42
CA PRO A 32 12.23 16.86 -2.21
C PRO A 32 11.72 17.97 -3.15
N PRO A 33 11.79 19.25 -2.77
CA PRO A 33 11.43 20.37 -3.64
C PRO A 33 12.19 20.30 -4.97
N GLY A 34 11.51 20.64 -6.07
CA GLY A 34 12.16 20.70 -7.39
C GLY A 34 13.22 21.82 -7.48
N PRO A 35 14.02 21.84 -8.56
CA PRO A 35 15.08 22.85 -8.78
C PRO A 35 14.57 24.29 -8.68
N ASP A 36 13.30 24.51 -9.04
CA ASP A 36 12.63 25.81 -9.04
C ASP A 36 12.06 26.19 -7.66
N GLY A 37 12.32 25.39 -6.62
CA GLY A 37 11.77 25.56 -5.27
C GLY A 37 10.27 25.26 -5.14
N ARG A 38 9.59 24.88 -6.24
CA ARG A 38 8.18 24.51 -6.24
C ARG A 38 7.98 23.06 -5.79
N GLU A 39 7.04 22.86 -4.88
CA GLU A 39 6.58 21.54 -4.46
C GLU A 39 5.87 20.83 -5.62
N SER A 40 6.42 19.69 -6.07
CA SER A 40 5.74 18.85 -7.05
C SER A 40 4.65 18.03 -6.37
N ARG A 41 3.39 18.35 -6.64
CA ARG A 41 2.22 17.61 -6.13
C ARG A 41 1.82 16.42 -7.00
N PHE A 42 2.40 16.32 -8.21
CA PHE A 42 1.99 15.33 -9.21
C PHE A 42 2.26 13.89 -8.75
N TYR A 43 3.51 13.56 -8.37
CA TYR A 43 3.87 12.22 -7.93
C TYR A 43 3.20 11.81 -6.60
N PRO A 44 3.14 12.68 -5.57
CA PRO A 44 2.41 12.37 -4.36
C PRO A 44 0.91 12.11 -4.61
N ALA A 45 0.27 12.88 -5.50
CA ALA A 45 -1.12 12.64 -5.88
C ALA A 45 -1.31 11.32 -6.64
N MET A 46 -0.39 10.96 -7.53
CA MET A 46 -0.41 9.67 -8.22
C MET A 46 -0.23 8.49 -7.25
N TYR A 47 0.68 8.62 -6.28
CA TYR A 47 0.81 7.64 -5.21
C TYR A 47 -0.49 7.48 -4.42
N ALA A 48 -1.12 8.59 -4.04
CA ALA A 48 -2.37 8.59 -3.29
C ALA A 48 -3.51 7.93 -4.08
N ALA A 49 -3.60 8.22 -5.38
CA ALA A 49 -4.61 7.68 -6.28
C ALA A 49 -4.58 6.14 -6.40
N ARG A 50 -3.43 5.50 -6.14
CA ARG A 50 -3.35 4.03 -6.03
C ARG A 50 -3.47 3.53 -4.59
N SER A 51 -2.79 4.18 -3.64
CA SER A 51 -2.63 3.65 -2.28
C SER A 51 -3.94 3.73 -1.50
N ILE A 52 -4.70 4.82 -1.67
CA ILE A 52 -5.99 5.00 -0.99
C ILE A 52 -7.01 3.95 -1.47
N PRO A 53 -7.32 3.82 -2.77
CA PRO A 53 -8.31 2.84 -3.20
C PRO A 53 -7.91 1.40 -2.91
N LEU A 54 -6.64 1.02 -3.16
CA LEU A 54 -6.18 -0.35 -2.88
C LEU A 54 -6.21 -0.68 -1.39
N GLY A 55 -5.73 0.23 -0.54
CA GLY A 55 -5.73 0.05 0.91
C GLY A 55 -7.14 -0.12 1.49
N LEU A 56 -8.08 0.73 1.06
CA LEU A 56 -9.49 0.61 1.46
C LEU A 56 -10.15 -0.66 0.93
N LEU A 57 -9.84 -1.05 -0.32
CA LEU A 57 -10.39 -2.27 -0.91
C LEU A 57 -9.90 -3.52 -0.17
N VAL A 58 -8.63 -3.58 0.23
CA VAL A 58 -8.12 -4.63 1.13
C VAL A 58 -8.90 -4.63 2.44
N ALA A 59 -9.10 -3.44 3.04
CA ALA A 59 -9.75 -3.33 4.35
C ALA A 59 -11.17 -3.90 4.38
N VAL A 60 -11.87 -3.87 3.25
CA VAL A 60 -13.22 -4.41 3.09
C VAL A 60 -13.21 -5.85 2.58
N ALA A 61 -12.46 -6.14 1.51
CA ALA A 61 -12.54 -7.41 0.78
C ALA A 61 -12.16 -8.64 1.63
N VAL A 62 -11.27 -8.48 2.60
CA VAL A 62 -10.82 -9.57 3.48
C VAL A 62 -11.90 -10.10 4.42
N TRP A 63 -13.01 -9.36 4.59
CA TRP A 63 -14.15 -9.75 5.42
C TRP A 63 -15.34 -10.31 4.63
N LEU A 64 -15.26 -10.34 3.30
CA LEU A 64 -16.36 -10.74 2.41
C LEU A 64 -16.18 -12.18 1.89
N ASP A 65 -16.81 -13.16 2.55
CA ASP A 65 -16.62 -14.59 2.23
C ASP A 65 -17.06 -15.00 0.80
N PRO A 66 -18.16 -14.50 0.21
CA PRO A 66 -18.51 -14.81 -1.19
C PRO A 66 -17.53 -14.23 -2.23
N ALA A 67 -16.66 -13.30 -1.84
CA ALA A 67 -15.79 -12.55 -2.74
C ALA A 67 -14.38 -13.12 -2.87
N ARG A 68 -14.12 -14.38 -2.46
CA ARG A 68 -12.75 -14.95 -2.40
C ARG A 68 -11.88 -14.72 -3.65
N PRO A 69 -12.35 -14.89 -4.91
CA PRO A 69 -11.54 -14.60 -6.09
C PRO A 69 -11.17 -13.12 -6.21
N LEU A 70 -12.10 -12.23 -5.87
CA LEU A 70 -11.85 -10.78 -5.81
C LEU A 70 -10.86 -10.46 -4.68
N THR A 71 -11.03 -11.03 -3.49
CA THR A 71 -10.13 -10.82 -2.36
C THR A 71 -8.70 -11.25 -2.69
N LEU A 72 -8.53 -12.38 -3.38
CA LEU A 72 -7.23 -12.83 -3.87
C LEU A 72 -6.62 -11.81 -4.84
N LEU A 73 -7.38 -11.34 -5.83
CA LEU A 73 -6.91 -10.34 -6.79
C LEU A 73 -6.50 -9.04 -6.10
N VAL A 74 -7.30 -8.58 -5.14
CA VAL A 74 -7.04 -7.36 -4.37
C VAL A 74 -5.77 -7.50 -3.53
N LEU A 75 -5.59 -8.63 -2.82
CA LEU A 75 -4.38 -8.88 -2.05
C LEU A 75 -3.14 -8.98 -2.94
N ALA A 76 -3.24 -9.65 -4.09
CA ALA A 76 -2.14 -9.76 -5.05
C ALA A 76 -1.76 -8.40 -5.66
N ALA A 77 -2.75 -7.59 -6.07
CA ALA A 77 -2.52 -6.26 -6.60
C ALA A 77 -1.90 -5.33 -5.55
N SER A 78 -2.40 -5.36 -4.32
CA SER A 78 -1.84 -4.60 -3.19
C SER A 78 -0.43 -5.05 -2.84
N ALA A 79 -0.15 -6.36 -2.84
CA ALA A 79 1.21 -6.87 -2.65
C ALA A 79 2.16 -6.37 -3.75
N ALA A 80 1.75 -6.44 -5.02
CA ALA A 80 2.56 -5.94 -6.14
C ALA A 80 2.84 -4.44 -6.02
N ALA A 81 1.83 -3.64 -5.64
CA ALA A 81 1.97 -2.21 -5.39
C ALA A 81 3.01 -1.91 -4.29
N GLN A 82 3.00 -2.67 -3.19
CA GLN A 82 3.93 -2.52 -2.07
C GLN A 82 5.34 -3.02 -2.41
N LEU A 83 5.48 -4.09 -3.20
CA LEU A 83 6.77 -4.51 -3.73
C LEU A 83 7.39 -3.46 -4.65
N GLY A 84 6.57 -2.76 -5.44
CA GLY A 84 7.00 -1.60 -6.22
C GLY A 84 7.57 -0.49 -5.35
N ASP A 85 6.91 -0.15 -4.24
CA ASP A 85 7.41 0.84 -3.28
C ASP A 85 8.71 0.39 -2.62
N THR A 86 8.78 -0.89 -2.26
CA THR A 86 10.00 -1.50 -1.72
C THR A 86 11.16 -1.34 -2.70
N ALA A 87 10.96 -1.67 -3.97
CA ALA A 87 11.97 -1.56 -5.01
C ALA A 87 12.44 -0.11 -5.18
N ILE A 88 11.51 0.86 -5.23
CA ILE A 88 11.83 2.29 -5.29
C ILE A 88 12.65 2.70 -4.05
N GLY A 89 12.20 2.33 -2.85
CA GLY A 89 12.91 2.62 -1.60
C GLY A 89 14.34 2.08 -1.58
N VAL A 90 14.56 0.87 -2.11
CA VAL A 90 15.89 0.27 -2.27
C VAL A 90 16.73 1.04 -3.30
N MET A 91 16.19 1.31 -4.49
CA MET A 91 16.91 1.99 -5.58
C MET A 91 17.38 3.39 -5.16
N TYR A 92 16.54 4.13 -4.43
CA TYR A 92 16.87 5.47 -3.94
C TYR A 92 17.50 5.49 -2.55
N ARG A 93 17.83 4.31 -1.97
CA ARG A 93 18.47 4.15 -0.65
C ARG A 93 17.73 4.84 0.49
N LEU A 94 16.40 4.76 0.47
CA LEU A 94 15.49 5.27 1.50
C LEU A 94 14.96 4.07 2.32
N PRO A 95 15.68 3.62 3.37
CA PRO A 95 15.33 2.39 4.08
C PRO A 95 13.93 2.42 4.71
N GLY A 96 13.49 3.60 5.17
CA GLY A 96 12.13 3.78 5.69
C GLY A 96 11.03 3.50 4.66
N MET A 97 11.29 3.82 3.37
CA MET A 97 10.39 3.53 2.26
C MET A 97 10.55 2.11 1.70
N ALA A 98 11.53 1.34 2.17
CA ALA A 98 11.75 -0.04 1.73
C ALA A 98 11.16 -1.07 2.71
N VAL A 99 11.44 -0.92 4.00
CA VAL A 99 11.15 -1.96 5.01
C VAL A 99 9.65 -2.09 5.26
N PHE A 100 8.95 -0.97 5.46
CA PHE A 100 7.53 -0.98 5.77
C PHE A 100 6.67 -1.59 4.64
N PRO A 101 6.77 -1.14 3.39
CA PRO A 101 5.96 -1.73 2.32
C PRO A 101 6.32 -3.20 2.06
N LEU A 102 7.58 -3.61 2.28
CA LEU A 102 7.95 -5.03 2.18
C LEU A 102 7.19 -5.88 3.21
N ALA A 103 7.14 -5.43 4.47
CA ALA A 103 6.39 -6.13 5.51
C ALA A 103 4.89 -6.23 5.15
N VAL A 104 4.30 -5.15 4.61
CA VAL A 104 2.90 -5.14 4.17
C VAL A 104 2.67 -6.09 3.00
N ALA A 105 3.57 -6.10 2.02
CA ALA A 105 3.51 -7.01 0.88
C ALA A 105 3.50 -8.48 1.32
N LEU A 106 4.39 -8.85 2.24
CA LEU A 106 4.46 -10.21 2.76
C LEU A 106 3.17 -10.63 3.46
N VAL A 107 2.55 -9.75 4.24
CA VAL A 107 1.27 -10.05 4.89
C VAL A 107 0.15 -10.26 3.87
N HIS A 108 0.07 -9.42 2.83
CA HIS A 108 -0.90 -9.60 1.75
C HIS A 108 -0.69 -10.92 1.00
N LEU A 109 0.56 -11.30 0.73
CA LEU A 109 0.89 -12.57 0.09
C LEU A 109 0.54 -13.77 0.97
N ILE A 110 0.82 -13.73 2.28
CA ILE A 110 0.41 -14.78 3.23
C ILE A 110 -1.12 -14.91 3.25
N GLY A 111 -1.83 -13.77 3.26
CA GLY A 111 -3.29 -13.75 3.16
C GLY A 111 -3.80 -14.38 1.86
N ALA A 112 -3.16 -14.07 0.73
CA ALA A 112 -3.51 -14.62 -0.58
C ALA A 112 -3.24 -16.14 -0.65
N VAL A 113 -2.11 -16.62 -0.11
CA VAL A 113 -1.79 -18.05 -0.03
C VAL A 113 -2.84 -18.82 0.78
N TYR A 114 -3.39 -18.24 1.85
CA TYR A 114 -4.46 -18.87 2.63
C TYR A 114 -5.80 -18.98 1.85
N LEU A 115 -5.99 -18.17 0.80
CA LEU A 115 -7.19 -18.21 -0.02
C LEU A 115 -7.13 -19.26 -1.14
N PHE A 116 -5.96 -19.86 -1.39
CA PHE A 116 -5.78 -21.05 -2.21
C PHE A 116 -6.04 -22.31 -1.40
#